data_AF-A0A0N4YS47-F1
#
_entry.id   AF-A0A0N4YS47-F1
#
_cell.length_a   1.000
_cell.length_b   1.000
_cell.length_c   1.000
_cell.angle_alpha   90.00
_cell.angle_beta   90.00
_cell.angle_gamma   90.00
#
_symmetry.space_group_name_H-M   'P 1'
#
loop_
_entity.id
_entity.type
_entity.pdbx_description
1 polymer ?
#
loop_
_entity_poly.entity_id
_entity_poly.type
_entity_poly.pdbx_seq_one_letter_code
_entity_poly.pdbx_strand_id
1 'polypeptide(L)'
;MPALNVTESVTPPAVKDASANGGEPHLMPVYPEFILRNKYLESEGDDFLYHFGFGIKTMDIPKIFGDTKFVCTGGSPTRLGLYAKWFAAACNIECSENLSKSDRFVMYKTGSVVWINHGMGTPSLSIMLIETLKLMHHAKAKDVK
;
A
#
# COMPACT_ATOMS: atom_id res chain seq x y z
N MET A 1 30.42 -11.54 -4.97
CA MET A 1 29.24 -10.87 -4.40
C MET A 1 28.90 -11.58 -3.11
N PRO A 2 28.89 -10.92 -1.94
CA PRO A 2 28.45 -11.58 -0.73
C PRO A 2 26.94 -11.83 -0.82
N ALA A 3 26.52 -13.06 -0.51
CA ALA A 3 25.12 -13.47 -0.53
C ALA A 3 24.30 -12.62 0.44
N LEU A 4 23.11 -12.20 0.00
CA LEU A 4 22.08 -11.65 0.89
C LEU A 4 21.73 -12.73 1.91
N ASN A 5 22.14 -12.51 3.16
CA ASN A 5 21.88 -13.43 4.26
C ASN A 5 20.41 -13.28 4.69
N VAL A 6 19.49 -13.90 3.94
CA VAL A 6 18.08 -13.98 4.30
C VAL A 6 17.88 -15.20 5.21
N THR A 7 18.37 -15.11 6.45
CA THR A 7 18.27 -16.21 7.43
C THR A 7 17.12 -16.07 8.41
N GLU A 8 16.28 -15.05 8.30
CA GLU A 8 15.07 -14.96 9.13
C GLU A 8 13.91 -15.61 8.40
N SER A 9 13.63 -16.86 8.77
CA SER A 9 12.38 -17.54 8.46
C SER A 9 11.21 -16.62 8.77
N VAL A 10 10.31 -16.43 7.81
CA VAL A 10 9.03 -15.74 8.01
C VAL A 10 8.28 -16.52 9.08
N THR A 11 8.33 -16.05 10.33
CA THR A 11 7.48 -16.58 11.38
C THR A 11 6.03 -16.29 10.98
N PRO A 12 5.14 -17.30 10.98
CA PRO A 12 3.75 -17.07 10.66
C PRO A 12 3.14 -16.07 11.66
N PRO A 13 2.15 -15.27 11.23
CA PRO A 13 1.52 -14.26 12.08
C PRO A 13 0.98 -14.92 13.35
N ALA A 14 1.27 -14.31 14.51
CA ALA A 14 0.74 -14.78 15.79
C ALA A 14 -0.79 -14.62 15.79
N VAL A 15 -1.50 -15.52 16.46
CA VAL A 15 -2.96 -15.44 16.62
C VAL A 15 -3.25 -14.79 17.96
N LYS A 16 -4.15 -13.80 18.01
CA LYS A 16 -4.69 -13.26 19.27
C LYS A 16 -6.22 -13.30 19.26
N ASP A 17 -6.79 -13.66 20.41
CA ASP A 17 -8.23 -13.67 20.63
C ASP A 17 -8.76 -12.23 20.72
N ALA A 18 -9.60 -11.85 19.77
CA ALA A 18 -10.37 -10.61 19.82
C ALA A 18 -11.75 -10.89 20.45
N SER A 19 -11.78 -11.36 21.70
CA SER A 19 -13.04 -11.48 22.45
C SER A 19 -13.27 -10.23 23.29
N ALA A 20 -13.93 -9.24 22.70
CA ALA A 20 -14.79 -8.32 23.44
C ALA A 20 -16.18 -8.49 22.86
N ASN A 21 -17.09 -9.11 23.62
CA ASN A 21 -18.50 -9.38 23.30
C ASN A 21 -18.82 -10.78 22.72
N GLY A 22 -18.66 -11.83 23.54
CA GLY A 22 -19.56 -13.00 23.57
C GLY A 22 -19.84 -13.82 22.30
N GLY A 23 -19.19 -13.53 21.17
CA GLY A 23 -19.23 -14.32 19.94
C GLY A 23 -18.02 -15.26 19.83
N GLU A 24 -18.11 -16.26 18.94
CA GLU A 24 -17.00 -17.17 18.67
C GLU A 24 -15.69 -16.41 18.37
N PRO A 25 -14.53 -16.91 18.84
CA PRO A 25 -13.25 -16.23 18.68
C PRO A 25 -12.94 -16.04 17.19
N HIS A 26 -13.02 -14.79 16.73
CA HIS A 26 -12.60 -14.43 15.39
C HIS A 26 -11.07 -14.23 15.40
N LEU A 27 -10.33 -15.29 15.04
CA LEU A 27 -8.88 -15.26 14.94
C LEU A 27 -8.43 -14.24 13.88
N MET A 28 -7.87 -13.12 14.32
CA MET A 28 -7.21 -12.16 13.42
C MET A 28 -5.70 -12.47 13.37
N PRO A 29 -5.10 -12.71 12.19
CA PRO A 29 -3.66 -12.86 12.07
C PRO A 29 -2.94 -11.56 12.49
N VAL A 30 -2.03 -11.66 13.44
CA VAL A 30 -1.12 -10.58 13.85
C VAL A 30 0.14 -10.64 13.01
N TYR A 31 0.21 -9.75 12.02
CA TYR A 31 1.40 -9.59 11.20
C TYR A 31 2.46 -8.78 11.95
N PRO A 32 3.75 -9.06 11.74
CA PRO A 32 4.82 -8.19 12.23
C PRO A 32 4.65 -6.77 11.66
N GLU A 33 5.20 -5.79 12.37
CA GLU A 33 5.20 -4.41 11.89
C GLU A 33 5.85 -4.34 10.51
N PHE A 34 5.23 -3.58 9.60
CA PHE A 34 5.75 -3.40 8.26
C PHE A 34 7.06 -2.63 8.30
N ILE A 35 8.17 -3.30 7.95
CA ILE A 35 9.51 -2.71 7.89
C ILE A 35 10.06 -2.89 6.49
N LEU A 36 10.53 -1.79 5.91
CA LEU A 36 11.15 -1.81 4.59
C LEU A 36 12.59 -2.30 4.69
N ARG A 37 12.89 -3.44 4.07
CA ARG A 37 14.20 -4.12 4.16
C ARG A 37 15.19 -3.59 3.11
N ASN A 38 15.49 -2.30 3.14
CA ASN A 38 16.48 -1.68 2.25
C ASN A 38 17.29 -0.59 2.96
N LYS A 39 18.49 -0.95 3.43
CA LYS A 39 19.43 -0.05 4.13
C LYS A 39 19.81 1.21 3.34
N TYR A 40 19.76 1.16 2.00
CA TYR A 40 20.13 2.31 1.17
C TYR A 40 19.07 3.40 1.18
N LEU A 41 17.82 3.07 1.52
CA LEU A 41 16.74 4.05 1.60
C LEU A 41 16.88 4.95 2.83
N GLU A 42 17.53 4.49 3.90
CA GLU A 42 17.75 5.28 5.13
C GLU A 42 18.59 6.53 4.87
N SER A 43 19.53 6.45 3.93
CA SER A 43 20.40 7.55 3.52
C SER A 43 19.87 8.36 2.34
N GLU A 44 18.77 7.93 1.72
CA GLU A 44 18.24 8.57 0.51
C GLU A 44 17.36 9.76 0.87
N GLY A 45 17.79 10.96 0.47
CA GLY A 45 17.09 12.22 0.73
C GLY A 45 16.06 12.57 -0.35
N ASP A 46 15.99 11.79 -1.44
CA ASP A 46 15.04 11.99 -2.52
C ASP A 46 14.61 10.66 -3.16
N ASP A 47 13.55 10.06 -2.63
CA ASP A 47 12.96 8.87 -3.25
C ASP A 47 11.80 9.26 -4.19
N PHE A 48 12.03 9.03 -5.49
CA PHE A 48 11.03 9.20 -6.55
C PHE A 48 10.44 7.84 -6.95
N LEU A 49 9.12 7.72 -6.82
CA LEU A 49 8.35 6.55 -7.23
C LEU A 49 8.05 6.70 -8.72
N TYR A 50 9.00 6.26 -9.55
CA TYR A 50 9.02 6.54 -10.98
C TYR A 50 7.75 6.09 -11.70
N HIS A 51 7.23 4.91 -11.36
CA HIS A 51 6.06 4.36 -12.04
C HIS A 51 4.75 4.99 -11.58
N PHE A 52 4.73 5.66 -10.43
CA PHE A 52 3.63 6.52 -9.99
C PHE A 52 3.80 8.00 -10.40
N GLY A 53 5.01 8.42 -10.78
CA GLY A 53 5.29 9.77 -11.27
C GLY A 53 5.34 10.85 -10.18
N PHE A 54 5.56 10.46 -8.92
CA PHE A 54 5.75 11.40 -7.81
C PHE A 54 6.72 10.83 -6.77
N GLY A 55 7.12 11.64 -5.81
CA GLY A 55 8.09 11.28 -4.77
C GLY A 55 8.04 12.26 -3.61
N ILE A 56 8.92 12.05 -2.63
CA ILE A 56 8.88 12.78 -1.35
C ILE A 56 9.03 14.30 -1.50
N LYS A 57 9.68 14.79 -2.56
CA LYS A 57 9.81 16.24 -2.84
C LYS A 57 8.69 16.83 -3.71
N THR A 58 7.90 16.00 -4.37
CA THR A 58 6.88 16.45 -5.35
C THR A 58 5.45 16.30 -4.85
N MET A 59 5.25 15.60 -3.74
CA MET A 59 3.95 15.36 -3.11
C MET A 59 4.13 15.20 -1.61
N ASP A 60 3.24 15.81 -0.82
CA ASP A 60 3.20 15.62 0.64
C ASP A 60 2.59 14.26 0.98
N ILE A 61 3.42 13.22 0.87
CA ILE A 61 3.04 11.81 1.05
C ILE A 61 2.44 11.55 2.44
N PRO A 62 3.05 12.00 3.58
CA PRO A 62 2.47 11.81 4.90
C PRO A 62 1.06 12.39 5.03
N LYS A 63 0.84 13.59 4.48
CA LYS A 63 -0.48 14.24 4.54
C LYS A 63 -1.54 13.51 3.74
N ILE A 64 -1.19 12.98 2.56
CA ILE A 64 -2.15 12.38 1.63
C ILE A 64 -2.43 10.92 2.00
N PHE A 65 -1.41 10.16 2.41
CA PHE A 65 -1.49 8.71 2.56
C PHE A 65 -1.33 8.21 4.00
N GLY A 66 -1.02 9.08 4.97
CA GLY A 66 -0.72 8.65 6.34
C GLY A 66 -1.88 7.97 7.08
N ASP A 67 -3.12 8.23 6.67
CA ASP A 67 -4.34 7.61 7.19
C ASP A 67 -4.74 6.30 6.48
N THR A 68 -3.91 5.82 5.54
CA THR A 68 -4.20 4.61 4.76
C THR A 68 -4.25 3.38 5.66
N LYS A 69 -5.29 2.57 5.49
CA LYS A 69 -5.50 1.29 6.18
C LYS A 69 -5.64 0.11 5.25
N PHE A 70 -6.08 0.36 4.01
CA PHE A 70 -6.28 -0.70 3.02
C PHE A 70 -5.67 -0.28 1.68
N VAL A 71 -4.91 -1.18 1.08
CA VAL A 71 -4.45 -1.03 -0.30
C VAL A 71 -5.12 -2.09 -1.15
N CYS A 72 -6.06 -1.68 -2.00
CA CYS A 72 -6.78 -2.56 -2.90
C CYS A 72 -6.18 -2.49 -4.31
N THR A 73 -5.86 -3.65 -4.88
CA THR A 73 -5.18 -3.71 -6.18
C THR A 73 -5.87 -4.64 -7.16
N GLY A 74 -5.60 -4.44 -8.45
CA GLY A 74 -6.10 -5.30 -9.51
C GLY A 74 -5.55 -4.90 -10.89
N GLY A 75 -5.76 -5.72 -11.92
CA GLY A 75 -5.03 -5.49 -13.18
C GLY A 75 -5.44 -4.24 -13.98
N SER A 76 -6.74 -4.07 -14.24
CA SER A 76 -7.25 -3.03 -15.16
C SER A 76 -7.38 -1.66 -14.49
N PRO A 77 -6.82 -0.59 -15.09
CA PRO A 77 -6.95 0.78 -14.57
C PRO A 77 -8.41 1.25 -14.54
N THR A 78 -9.16 1.00 -15.61
CA THR A 78 -10.59 1.35 -15.69
C THR A 78 -11.39 0.66 -14.60
N ARG A 79 -11.12 -0.62 -14.35
CA ARG A 79 -11.81 -1.39 -13.32
C ARG A 79 -11.52 -0.86 -11.92
N LEU A 80 -10.28 -0.50 -11.61
CA LEU A 80 -9.94 0.09 -10.31
C LEU A 80 -10.57 1.47 -10.11
N GLY A 81 -10.53 2.32 -11.15
CA GLY A 81 -11.18 3.62 -11.08
C GLY A 81 -12.69 3.52 -10.85
N LEU A 82 -13.34 2.50 -11.44
CA LEU A 82 -14.75 2.23 -11.21
C LEU A 82 -15.01 1.75 -9.78
N TYR A 83 -14.21 0.83 -9.26
CA TYR A 83 -14.33 0.36 -7.88
C TYR A 83 -14.13 1.48 -6.86
N ALA A 84 -13.13 2.35 -7.05
CA ALA A 84 -12.91 3.50 -6.17
C ALA A 84 -14.16 4.41 -6.14
N LYS A 85 -14.73 4.74 -7.31
CA LYS A 85 -15.94 5.56 -7.40
C LYS A 85 -17.16 4.90 -6.76
N TRP A 86 -17.36 3.60 -6.98
CA TRP A 86 -18.47 2.86 -6.38
C TRP A 86 -18.34 2.78 -4.86
N PHE A 87 -17.14 2.52 -4.35
CA PHE A 87 -16.87 2.49 -2.92
C PHE A 87 -17.11 3.86 -2.29
N ALA A 88 -16.61 4.92 -2.91
CA ALA A 88 -16.82 6.29 -2.48
C ALA A 88 -18.32 6.64 -2.37
N ALA A 89 -19.11 6.29 -3.40
CA ALA A 89 -20.55 6.50 -3.41
C ALA A 89 -21.28 5.68 -2.34
N ALA A 90 -20.91 4.41 -2.17
CA ALA A 90 -21.53 3.52 -1.18
C ALA A 90 -21.23 3.96 0.28
N CYS A 91 -20.04 4.52 0.52
CA CYS A 91 -19.64 5.01 1.83
C CYS A 91 -19.94 6.50 2.07
N ASN A 92 -20.50 7.20 1.07
CA ASN A 92 -20.74 8.66 1.09
C ASN A 92 -19.47 9.47 1.45
N ILE A 93 -18.37 9.15 0.78
CA ILE A 93 -17.08 9.84 0.91
C ILE A 93 -16.59 10.32 -0.46
N GLU A 94 -15.63 11.23 -0.47
CA GLU A 94 -15.04 11.72 -1.70
C GLU A 94 -14.08 10.68 -2.32
N CYS A 95 -14.08 10.64 -3.66
CA CYS A 95 -13.07 9.94 -4.44
C CYS A 95 -12.10 10.97 -5.00
N SER A 96 -10.80 10.77 -4.77
CA SER A 96 -9.77 11.59 -5.40
C SER A 96 -9.82 11.48 -6.93
N GLU A 97 -9.21 12.44 -7.60
CA GLU A 97 -8.75 12.24 -8.98
C GLU A 97 -7.62 11.20 -9.04
N ASN A 98 -7.15 10.88 -10.25
CA ASN A 98 -5.98 10.01 -10.41
C ASN A 98 -4.74 10.71 -9.85
N LEU A 99 -4.17 10.17 -8.77
CA LEU A 99 -2.98 10.69 -8.09
C LEU A 99 -1.68 10.30 -8.79
N SER A 100 -1.71 9.27 -9.63
CA SER A 100 -0.55 8.88 -10.45
C SER A 100 -0.36 9.87 -11.60
N LYS A 101 0.89 10.30 -11.81
CA LYS A 101 1.31 11.20 -12.90
C LYS A 101 2.02 10.45 -14.04
N SER A 102 1.85 9.12 -14.07
CA SER A 102 2.43 8.19 -15.04
C SER A 102 1.33 7.51 -15.86
N ASP A 103 1.69 6.97 -17.02
CA ASP A 103 0.79 6.20 -17.89
C ASP A 103 0.71 4.71 -17.52
N ARG A 104 1.59 4.24 -16.63
CA ARG A 104 1.70 2.82 -16.24
C ARG A 104 0.64 2.40 -15.24
N PHE A 105 0.40 3.25 -14.24
CA PHE A 105 -0.53 2.98 -13.16
C PHE A 105 -1.48 4.15 -12.93
N VAL A 106 -2.68 3.84 -12.47
CA VAL A 106 -3.65 4.77 -11.90
C VAL A 106 -3.70 4.53 -10.40
N MET A 107 -3.91 5.61 -9.66
CA MET A 107 -4.01 5.59 -8.21
C MET A 107 -5.16 6.49 -7.77
N TYR A 108 -6.10 5.94 -7.01
CA TYR A 108 -7.21 6.70 -6.43
C TYR A 108 -7.23 6.50 -4.93
N LYS A 109 -7.77 7.48 -4.19
CA LYS A 109 -7.95 7.40 -2.75
C LYS A 109 -9.39 7.75 -2.37
N THR A 110 -9.94 6.97 -1.44
CA THR A 110 -11.30 7.15 -0.90
C THR A 110 -11.24 6.92 0.62
N GLY A 111 -11.22 7.99 1.41
CA GLY A 111 -10.95 7.88 2.85
C GLY A 111 -9.62 7.16 3.09
N SER A 112 -9.63 6.13 3.95
CA SER A 112 -8.44 5.32 4.29
C SER A 112 -8.11 4.19 3.29
N VAL A 113 -8.76 4.14 2.12
CA VAL A 113 -8.52 3.11 1.10
C VAL A 113 -7.78 3.70 -0.10
N VAL A 114 -6.69 3.06 -0.51
CA VAL A 114 -5.93 3.39 -1.71
C VAL A 114 -6.15 2.31 -2.76
N TRP A 115 -6.46 2.72 -3.98
CA TRP A 115 -6.79 1.85 -5.12
C TRP A 115 -5.71 2.00 -6.19
N ILE A 116 -5.01 0.92 -6.52
CA ILE A 116 -3.88 0.95 -7.47
C ILE A 116 -4.04 -0.17 -8.48
N ASN A 117 -3.98 0.13 -9.79
CA ASN A 117 -3.90 -0.95 -10.76
C ASN A 117 -2.46 -1.49 -10.87
N HIS A 118 -2.31 -2.74 -11.29
CA HIS A 118 -1.00 -3.36 -11.42
C HIS A 118 -0.73 -3.99 -12.79
N GLY A 119 -1.62 -3.81 -13.78
CA GLY A 119 -1.46 -4.41 -15.10
C GLY A 119 -1.54 -5.94 -15.08
N MET A 120 -0.76 -6.62 -15.91
CA MET A 120 -0.75 -8.08 -16.03
C MET A 120 0.62 -8.67 -15.75
N GLY A 121 0.62 -9.85 -15.12
CA GLY A 121 1.82 -10.64 -14.87
C GLY A 121 2.64 -10.18 -13.67
N THR A 122 3.47 -11.11 -13.19
CA THR A 122 4.35 -10.90 -12.04
C THR A 122 5.28 -9.68 -12.15
N PRO A 123 5.89 -9.38 -13.32
CA PRO A 123 6.79 -8.22 -13.43
C PRO A 123 6.11 -6.88 -13.17
N SER A 124 4.87 -6.70 -13.65
CA SER A 124 4.13 -5.46 -13.43
C SER A 124 3.64 -5.35 -11.98
N LEU A 125 3.19 -6.48 -11.42
CA LEU A 125 2.75 -6.55 -10.03
C LEU A 125 3.89 -6.24 -9.05
N SER A 126 5.09 -6.79 -9.27
CA SER A 126 6.23 -6.58 -8.37
C SER A 126 6.68 -5.12 -8.33
N ILE A 127 6.69 -4.43 -9.48
CA ILE A 127 7.01 -2.99 -9.55
C ILE A 127 6.01 -2.18 -8.71
N MET A 128 4.71 -2.39 -8.96
CA MET A 128 3.65 -1.70 -8.22
C MET A 128 3.76 -1.97 -6.71
N LEU A 129 3.98 -3.22 -6.31
CA LEU A 129 4.14 -3.58 -4.90
C LEU A 129 5.35 -2.89 -4.27
N ILE A 130 6.52 -2.91 -4.91
CA ILE A 130 7.73 -2.29 -4.38
C ILE A 130 7.53 -0.79 -4.16
N GLU A 131 6.97 -0.08 -5.15
CA GLU A 131 6.73 1.38 -5.00
C GLU A 131 5.64 1.68 -3.98
N THR A 132 4.62 0.84 -3.87
CA THR A 132 3.56 0.99 -2.85
C THR A 132 4.09 0.77 -1.44
N LEU A 133 4.97 -0.21 -1.24
CA LEU A 133 5.59 -0.46 0.07
C LEU A 133 6.47 0.74 0.48
N LYS A 134 7.23 1.32 -0.46
CA LYS A 134 7.95 2.58 -0.22
C LYS A 134 6.99 3.74 0.07
N LEU A 135 5.89 3.85 -0.67
CA LEU A 135 4.87 4.87 -0.45
C LEU A 135 4.30 4.81 0.97
N MET A 136 3.90 3.62 1.44
CA MET A 136 3.36 3.42 2.78
C MET A 136 4.40 3.71 3.87
N HIS A 137 5.67 3.35 3.61
CA HIS A 137 6.79 3.69 4.49
C HIS A 137 6.95 5.21 4.63
N HIS A 138 7.02 5.94 3.50
CA HIS A 138 7.14 7.41 3.50
C HIS A 138 5.91 8.09 4.09
N ALA A 139 4.72 7.50 3.93
CA ALA A 139 3.48 7.98 4.52
C ALA A 139 3.45 7.82 6.05
N LYS A 140 4.35 7.02 6.63
CA LYS A 140 4.32 6.59 8.02
C LYS A 140 2.99 5.92 8.38
N ALA A 141 2.36 5.28 7.40
CA ALA A 141 1.09 4.58 7.58
C ALA A 141 1.32 3.35 8.46
N LYS A 142 0.38 3.08 9.36
CA LYS A 142 0.44 1.97 10.33
C LYS A 142 -0.76 1.06 10.17
N ASP A 143 -0.57 -0.23 10.46
CA ASP A 143 -1.62 -1.26 10.39
C ASP A 143 -2.29 -1.33 9.01
N VAL A 144 -1.49 -1.20 7.95
CA VAL A 144 -1.97 -1.34 6.57
C VAL A 144 -2.22 -2.81 6.27
N LYS A 145 -3.38 -3.12 5.71
CA LYS A 145 -3.86 -4.46 5.35
C LYS A 145 -3.96 -4.63 3.83
#